data_AF-A0A7J3T0G5-F1
#
_entry.id   AF-A0A7J3T0G5-F1
#
_cell.length_a   1.000
_cell.length_b   1.000
_cell.length_c   1.000
_cell.angle_alpha   90.00
_cell.angle_beta   90.00
_cell.angle_gamma   90.00
#
_symmetry.space_group_name_H-M   'P 1'
#
loop_
_entity.id
_entity.type
_entity.pdbx_description
1 polymer ?
#
loop_
_entity_poly.entity_id
_entity_poly.type
_entity_poly.pdbx_seq_one_letter_code
_entity_poly.pdbx_strand_id
1 'polypeptide(L)' 'YDALKPCGTIVSFSPTIDQVVKAVEALKENGFIDIQTVECLMRGMQVERGKTRPDTLMTAHTGYITFARKAVKG' A
#
# COMPACT_ATOMS: atom_id res chain seq x y z
N TYR A 1 4.51 -14.44 12.04
CA TYR A 1 3.60 -14.63 10.88
C TYR A 1 3.23 -16.11 10.71
N ASP A 2 3.28 -16.86 11.81
CA ASP A 2 3.14 -18.32 11.81
C ASP A 2 1.69 -18.75 11.62
N ALA A 3 0.74 -17.88 12.00
CA ALA A 3 -0.69 -18.06 11.77
C ALA A 3 -1.11 -17.96 10.28
N LEU A 4 -0.26 -17.43 9.39
CA LEU A 4 -0.56 -17.41 7.95
C LEU A 4 -0.35 -18.79 7.34
N LYS A 5 -1.39 -19.30 6.65
CA LYS A 5 -1.27 -20.49 5.81
C LYS A 5 -0.21 -20.30 4.70
N PRO A 6 0.32 -21.40 4.12
CA PRO A 6 1.12 -21.33 2.90
C PRO A 6 0.44 -20.48 1.82
N CYS A 7 1.19 -19.61 1.13
CA CYS A 7 0.68 -18.62 0.17
C CYS A 7 -0.32 -17.60 0.74
N GLY A 8 -0.44 -17.50 2.07
CA GLY A 8 -1.25 -16.49 2.74
C GLY A 8 -0.77 -15.07 2.43
N THR A 9 -1.72 -14.14 2.33
CA THR A 9 -1.42 -12.72 2.06
C THR A 9 -1.34 -11.96 3.37
N ILE A 10 -0.34 -11.09 3.50
CA ILE A 10 -0.27 -10.06 4.54
C ILE A 10 -0.44 -8.70 3.88
N VAL A 11 -1.14 -7.80 4.58
CA VAL A 11 -1.34 -6.42 4.17
C VAL A 11 -1.00 -5.52 5.35
N SER A 12 -0.13 -4.54 5.12
CA SER A 12 0.24 -3.53 6.10
C SER A 12 -0.20 -2.15 5.62
N PHE A 13 -0.90 -1.41 6.47
CA PHE A 13 -1.17 0.01 6.25
C PHE A 13 -0.20 0.84 7.09
N SER A 14 0.53 1.76 6.47
CA SER A 14 1.54 2.59 7.12
C SER A 14 1.34 4.07 6.80
N PRO A 15 1.21 4.97 7.78
CA PRO A 15 1.08 6.40 7.50
C PRO A 15 2.38 7.04 6.99
N THR A 16 3.56 6.49 7.31
CA THR A 16 4.85 7.05 6.90
C THR A 16 5.66 6.11 6.01
N ILE A 17 6.53 6.70 5.17
CA ILE A 17 7.40 5.93 4.28
C ILE A 17 8.45 5.13 5.06
N ASP A 18 8.97 5.64 6.18
CA ASP A 18 9.92 4.91 7.02
C ASP A 18 9.32 3.63 7.61
N GLN A 19 8.02 3.63 7.90
CA GLN A 19 7.30 2.43 8.35
C GLN A 19 7.15 1.42 7.21
N VAL A 20 6.89 1.89 5.98
CA VAL A 20 6.88 1.04 4.79
C VAL A 20 8.23 0.37 4.59
N VAL A 21 9.32 1.14 4.67
CA VAL A 21 10.69 0.62 4.49
C VAL A 21 10.95 -0.50 5.49
N LYS A 22 10.71 -0.26 6.78
CA LYS A 22 10.87 -1.27 7.84
C LYS A 22 10.00 -2.51 7.60
N ALA A 23 8.76 -2.33 7.16
CA ALA A 23 7.87 -3.45 6.87
C ALA A 23 8.39 -4.29 5.70
N VAL A 24 8.82 -3.65 4.61
CA VAL A 24 9.35 -4.32 3.41
C VAL A 24 10.64 -5.07 3.72
N GLU A 25 11.55 -4.47 4.49
CA GLU A 25 12.78 -5.12 4.94
C GLU A 25 12.47 -6.39 5.75
N ALA A 26 11.61 -6.27 6.76
CA ALA A 26 11.19 -7.42 7.57
C ALA A 26 10.51 -8.52 6.72
N LEU A 27 9.69 -8.15 5.74
CA LEU A 27 9.04 -9.12 4.84
C LEU A 27 10.09 -9.87 4.00
N LYS A 28 11.08 -9.16 3.44
CA LYS A 28 12.18 -9.77 2.66
C LYS A 28 13.02 -10.72 3.51
N GLU A 29 13.44 -10.29 4.69
CA GLU A 29 14.24 -11.10 5.62
C GLU A 29 13.53 -12.41 6.03
N ASN A 30 12.20 -12.39 6.05
CA ASN A 30 11.39 -13.54 6.43
C ASN A 30 10.89 -14.37 5.22
N GLY A 31 11.41 -14.12 4.02
CA GLY A 31 11.13 -14.92 2.83
C GLY A 31 9.73 -14.72 2.23
N PHE A 32 9.10 -13.57 2.46
CA PHE A 32 7.90 -13.21 1.73
C PHE A 32 8.24 -12.82 0.28
N ILE A 33 7.31 -13.09 -0.62
CA ILE A 33 7.42 -12.81 -2.05
C ILE A 33 6.29 -11.91 -2.52
N ASP A 34 6.37 -11.42 -3.75
CA ASP A 34 5.38 -10.52 -4.36
C ASP A 34 5.08 -9.30 -3.48
N ILE A 35 6.15 -8.69 -2.96
CA ILE A 35 6.06 -7.53 -2.07
C ILE A 35 5.83 -6.29 -2.93
N GLN A 36 4.71 -5.61 -2.70
CA GLN A 36 4.32 -4.39 -3.43
C GLN A 36 3.79 -3.35 -2.46
N THR A 37 4.16 -2.08 -2.64
CA THR A 37 3.56 -0.96 -1.91
C THR A 37 2.86 -0.02 -2.88
N VAL A 38 1.66 0.40 -2.52
CA VAL A 38 0.89 1.42 -3.26
C VAL A 38 0.44 2.53 -2.33
N GLU A 39 0.20 3.71 -2.90
CA GLU A 39 -0.56 4.79 -2.28
C GLU A 39 -1.77 5.14 -3.15
N CYS A 40 -2.86 5.58 -2.53
CA CYS A 40 -4.05 6.01 -3.25
C CYS A 40 -4.24 7.52 -3.10
N LEU A 41 -4.23 8.24 -4.23
CA LEU A 41 -4.52 9.66 -4.29
C LEU A 41 -5.93 9.87 -4.83
N MET A 42 -6.86 10.25 -3.94
CA MET A 42 -8.22 10.60 -4.35
C MET A 42 -8.27 12.07 -4.77
N ARG A 43 -8.56 12.32 -6.05
CA ARG A 43 -8.66 13.67 -6.60
C ARG A 43 -10.11 13.96 -7.00
N GLY A 44 -10.75 14.87 -6.27
CA GLY A 44 -12.07 15.38 -6.61
C GLY A 44 -12.03 16.18 -7.91
N MET A 45 -13.10 16.09 -8.69
CA MET A 45 -13.28 16.79 -9.96
C MET A 45 -14.56 17.61 -9.90
N GLN A 46 -14.45 18.92 -10.09
CA GLN A 46 -15.57 19.76 -10.44
C GLN A 46 -15.97 19.42 -11.88
N VAL A 47 -17.19 18.90 -12.08
CA VAL A 47 -17.70 18.53 -13.40
C VAL A 47 -18.94 19.37 -13.71
N GLU A 48 -18.71 20.52 -14.35
CA GLU A 48 -19.73 21.49 -14.74
C GLU A 48 -19.39 22.04 -16.14
N ARG A 49 -20.39 22.21 -17.01
CA ARG A 49 -20.18 22.66 -18.39
C ARG A 49 -19.43 23.99 -18.41
N GLY A 50 -18.26 24.01 -19.06
CA GLY A 50 -17.40 25.20 -19.17
C GLY A 50 -16.53 25.48 -17.93
N LYS A 51 -16.58 24.63 -16.90
CA LYS A 51 -15.79 24.78 -15.66
C LYS A 51 -15.19 23.45 -15.15
N THR A 52 -15.13 22.41 -15.98
CA THR A 52 -14.60 21.10 -15.57
C THR A 52 -13.12 21.19 -15.22
N ARG A 53 -12.77 20.88 -13.97
CA ARG A 53 -11.39 20.91 -13.47
C ARG A 53 -11.24 20.07 -12.18
N PRO A 54 -10.02 19.72 -11.78
CA PRO A 54 -9.78 19.17 -10.45
C PRO A 54 -10.05 20.19 -9.35
N ASP A 55 -10.41 19.70 -8.17
CA ASP A 55 -10.51 20.54 -6.98
C ASP A 55 -9.16 21.19 -6.66
N THR A 56 -9.20 22.41 -6.13
CA THR A 56 -8.00 23.19 -5.80
C THR A 56 -7.26 22.62 -4.59
N LEU A 57 -7.99 22.08 -3.62
CA LEU A 57 -7.45 21.45 -2.42
C LEU A 57 -7.85 19.97 -2.41
N MET A 58 -6.95 19.12 -1.94
CA MET A 58 -7.20 17.69 -1.77
C MET A 58 -6.41 17.14 -0.59
N THR A 59 -6.85 16.00 -0.08
CA THR A 59 -6.02 15.18 0.79
C THR A 59 -4.90 14.57 -0.04
N ALA A 60 -3.71 15.14 0.08
CA ALA A 60 -2.55 14.73 -0.71
C ALA A 60 -1.92 13.41 -0.21
N HIS A 61 -2.23 12.97 1.00
CA HIS A 61 -1.71 11.72 1.55
C HIS A 61 -2.65 11.16 2.63
N THR A 62 -2.83 9.84 2.64
CA THR A 62 -3.53 9.12 3.72
C THR A 62 -2.60 8.08 4.34
N GLY A 63 -1.99 7.25 3.50
CA GLY A 63 -1.06 6.22 3.92
C GLY A 63 -0.75 5.27 2.77
N TYR A 64 0.21 4.41 3.02
CA TYR A 64 0.70 3.40 2.10
C TYR A 64 0.10 2.04 2.45
N ILE A 65 -0.14 1.21 1.44
CA ILE A 65 -0.57 -0.17 1.61
C ILE A 65 0.50 -1.08 1.02
N THR A 66 1.13 -1.89 1.85
CA THR A 66 2.09 -2.92 1.44
C THR A 66 1.43 -4.29 1.46
N PHE A 67 1.49 -5.00 0.35
CA PHE A 67 1.05 -6.39 0.18
C PHE A 67 2.27 -7.30 0.10
N ALA A 68 2.14 -8.52 0.60
CA ALA A 68 3.11 -9.59 0.36
C ALA A 68 2.48 -10.97 0.56
N ARG A 69 3.14 -12.01 0.02
CA ARG A 69 2.71 -13.41 0.13
C ARG A 69 3.73 -14.26 0.86
N LYS A 70 3.27 -15.09 1.81
CA LYS A 70 4.10 -16.06 2.53
C LYS A 70 4.53 -17.15 1.56
N ALA A 71 5.83 -17.23 1.27
CA ALA A 71 6.37 -18.31 0.45
C ALA A 71 6.21 -19.66 1.18
N VAL A 72 6.06 -20.72 0.40
CA VAL A 72 6.19 -22.09 0.91
C VAL A 72 7.67 -22.43 0.83
N LYS A 73 8.28 -22.80 1.95
CA LYS A 73 9.61 -23.41 1.91
C LYS A 73 9.43 -24.80 1.27
N GLY A 74 10.05 -25.00 0.12
CA GLY A 74 10.12 -26.31 -0.54
C GLY A 74 10.99 -27.29 0.23
#